data_AF-A0A2V6U362-F1
#
_entry.id   AF-A0A2V6U362-F1
#
_cell.length_a   1.000
_cell.length_b   1.000
_cell.length_c   1.000
_cell.angle_alpha   90.00
_cell.angle_beta   90.00
_cell.angle_gamma   90.00
#
_symmetry.space_group_name_H-M   'P 1'
#
loop_
_entity.id
_entity.type
_entity.pdbx_description
1 polymer ?
#
loop_
_entity_poly.entity_id
_entity_poly.type
_entity_poly.pdbx_seq_one_letter_code
_entity_poly.pdbx_strand_id
1 'polypeptide(L)'
;MAGMSGRGKGVTRLMKKLMAGVAFGMAIVVGGGMAAANTCPLLIKQLRADLPKVQDKAKRSEAKKLTDECEKLHKEGKHAESVAKCEEAATVAGIKLDMKK
;
A
#
# COMPACT_ATOMS: atom_id res chain seq x y z
N MET A 1 11.34 4.67 -54.21
CA MET A 1 12.52 4.98 -53.37
C MET A 1 12.12 4.87 -51.90
N ALA A 2 12.87 4.07 -51.14
CA ALA A 2 12.98 4.17 -49.68
C ALA A 2 13.34 5.61 -49.28
N GLY A 3 12.87 6.20 -48.18
CA GLY A 3 12.67 5.64 -46.85
C GLY A 3 13.62 6.41 -45.95
N MET A 4 13.10 7.27 -45.06
CA MET A 4 13.79 7.84 -43.90
C MET A 4 12.85 8.77 -43.15
N SER A 5 12.20 8.28 -42.10
CA SER A 5 11.78 9.11 -40.98
C SER A 5 11.56 8.25 -39.75
N GLY A 6 12.13 8.67 -38.62
CA GLY A 6 11.70 8.21 -37.31
C GLY A 6 12.58 7.20 -36.60
N ARG A 7 13.88 7.49 -36.45
CA ARG A 7 14.67 6.95 -35.34
C ARG A 7 14.20 7.63 -34.05
N GLY A 8 13.43 6.92 -33.24
CA GLY A 8 13.07 7.41 -31.91
C GLY A 8 12.12 6.48 -31.17
N LYS A 9 12.44 6.22 -29.90
CA LYS A 9 11.61 5.57 -28.86
C LYS A 9 11.73 4.04 -28.76
N GLY A 10 12.96 3.58 -28.50
CA GLY A 10 13.26 2.23 -27.97
C GLY A 10 13.27 2.12 -26.44
N VAL A 11 12.90 3.18 -25.70
CA VAL A 11 12.97 3.22 -24.21
C VAL A 11 11.60 3.53 -23.61
N THR A 12 10.53 2.81 -23.99
CA THR A 12 9.22 2.99 -23.33
C THR A 12 8.33 1.73 -23.27
N ARG A 13 8.80 0.55 -23.67
CA ARG A 13 8.00 -0.68 -23.49
C ARG A 13 8.18 -1.36 -22.13
N LEU A 14 9.27 -1.12 -21.41
CA LEU A 14 9.52 -1.79 -20.13
C LEU A 14 8.81 -1.10 -18.94
N MET A 15 8.53 0.20 -19.04
CA MET A 15 7.79 0.98 -18.02
C MET A 15 6.26 0.99 -18.21
N LYS A 16 5.72 0.35 -19.26
CA LYS A 16 4.27 0.25 -19.50
C LYS A 16 3.59 -0.87 -18.69
N LYS A 17 4.36 -1.70 -17.97
CA LYS A 17 3.85 -2.79 -17.12
C LYS A 17 3.77 -2.45 -15.63
N LEU A 18 4.19 -1.25 -15.21
CA LEU A 18 4.16 -0.83 -13.80
C LEU A 18 3.06 0.19 -13.48
N MET A 19 2.29 0.63 -14.48
CA MET A 19 1.28 1.68 -14.36
C MET A 19 -0.02 1.25 -15.05
N ALA A 20 -0.59 0.15 -14.58
CA ALA A 20 -1.94 -0.25 -14.94
C ALA A 20 -2.65 -0.77 -13.68
N GLY A 21 -3.38 0.13 -13.03
CA GLY A 21 -4.53 -0.26 -12.21
C GLY A 21 -4.36 -0.30 -10.69
N VAL A 22 -3.72 0.69 -10.06
CA VAL A 22 -4.02 0.98 -8.64
C VAL A 22 -5.28 1.83 -8.61
N ALA A 23 -6.43 1.16 -8.75
CA ALA A 23 -7.73 1.75 -8.45
C ALA A 23 -7.75 2.06 -6.95
N PHE A 24 -7.64 3.35 -6.65
CA PHE A 24 -7.71 3.92 -5.31
C PHE A 24 -9.18 3.87 -4.85
N GLY A 25 -9.57 2.73 -4.28
CA GLY A 25 -10.91 2.48 -3.77
C GLY A 25 -11.00 2.92 -2.31
N MET A 26 -11.33 4.19 -2.11
CA MET A 26 -11.71 4.74 -0.81
C MET A 26 -13.06 4.13 -0.42
N ALA A 27 -13.07 3.07 0.39
CA ALA A 27 -14.29 2.43 0.87
C ALA A 27 -14.25 2.25 2.38
N ILE A 28 -14.36 3.39 3.08
CA ILE A 28 -14.78 3.47 4.47
C ILE A 28 -16.09 2.70 4.60
N VAL A 29 -16.05 1.55 5.27
CA VAL A 29 -17.25 0.92 5.82
C VAL A 29 -16.85 0.41 7.19
N VAL A 30 -17.15 1.24 8.19
CA VAL A 30 -17.21 0.84 9.59
C VAL A 30 -18.49 0.01 9.73
N GLY A 31 -18.40 -1.28 9.40
CA GLY A 31 -19.43 -2.27 9.70
C GLY A 31 -19.10 -2.91 11.05
N GLY A 32 -19.70 -2.39 12.11
CA GLY A 32 -19.61 -3.00 13.44
C GLY A 32 -20.34 -4.35 13.47
N GLY A 33 -19.66 -5.39 13.95
CA GLY A 33 -20.27 -6.70 14.19
C GLY A 33 -19.30 -7.86 14.01
N MET A 34 -18.44 -8.09 15.01
CA MET A 34 -17.79 -9.39 15.27
C MET A 34 -16.69 -9.92 14.32
N ALA A 35 -16.18 -9.16 13.35
CA ALA A 35 -15.06 -9.61 12.47
C ALA A 35 -13.71 -8.88 12.67
N ALA A 36 -13.59 -7.95 13.62
CA ALA A 36 -12.43 -7.04 13.74
C ALA A 36 -11.25 -7.57 14.59
N ALA A 37 -11.37 -8.72 15.24
CA ALA A 37 -10.37 -9.19 16.22
C ALA A 37 -8.99 -9.49 15.59
N ASN A 38 -8.96 -9.87 14.31
CA ASN A 38 -7.73 -10.25 13.60
C ASN A 38 -7.30 -9.24 12.53
N THR A 39 -8.05 -8.15 12.32
CA THR A 39 -7.79 -7.22 11.21
C THR A 39 -6.47 -6.47 11.39
N CYS A 40 -6.27 -5.80 12.53
CA CYS A 40 -5.03 -5.07 12.83
C CYS A 40 -3.75 -5.92 12.64
N PRO A 41 -3.63 -7.13 13.25
CA PRO A 41 -2.43 -7.94 13.08
C PRO A 41 -2.24 -8.48 11.65
N LEU A 42 -3.32 -8.67 10.88
CA LEU A 42 -3.22 -9.02 9.46
C LEU A 42 -2.66 -7.85 8.63
N LEU A 43 -3.18 -6.63 8.81
CA LEU A 43 -2.72 -5.45 8.08
C LEU A 43 -1.25 -5.14 8.37
N ILE A 44 -0.83 -5.22 9.63
CA ILE A 44 0.57 -5.03 10.02
C ILE A 44 1.47 -6.07 9.32
N LYS A 45 1.05 -7.34 9.27
CA LYS A 45 1.79 -8.40 8.57
C LYS A 45 1.91 -8.12 7.07
N GLN A 46 0.83 -7.69 6.41
CA GLN A 46 0.85 -7.34 4.98
C GLN A 46 1.81 -6.18 4.71
N LEU A 47 1.73 -5.11 5.50
CA LEU A 47 2.65 -3.97 5.41
C LEU A 47 4.10 -4.42 5.56
N ARG A 48 4.42 -5.20 6.59
CA ARG A 48 5.79 -5.70 6.80
C ARG A 48 6.28 -6.58 5.65
N ALA A 49 5.40 -7.34 5.00
CA ALA A 49 5.75 -8.18 3.85
C ALA A 49 5.97 -7.37 2.55
N ASP A 50 5.24 -6.27 2.37
CA ASP A 50 5.27 -5.48 1.13
C ASP A 50 6.18 -4.24 1.19
N LEU A 51 6.41 -3.65 2.37
CA LEU A 51 7.40 -2.57 2.59
C LEU A 51 8.79 -2.84 1.97
N PRO A 52 9.40 -4.03 2.08
CA PRO A 52 10.68 -4.29 1.41
C PRO A 52 10.58 -4.22 -0.12
N LYS A 53 9.40 -4.41 -0.71
CA LYS A 53 9.17 -4.31 -2.16
C LYS A 53 9.03 -2.86 -2.66
N VAL A 54 8.80 -1.90 -1.76
CA VAL A 54 8.70 -0.47 -2.07
C VAL A 54 10.06 0.08 -2.49
N GLN A 55 10.24 0.44 -3.76
CA GLN A 55 11.55 0.89 -4.28
C GLN A 55 11.99 2.26 -3.73
N ASP A 56 11.01 3.12 -3.42
CA ASP A 56 11.26 4.45 -2.86
C ASP A 56 11.65 4.35 -1.38
N LYS A 57 12.91 4.68 -1.08
CA LYS A 57 13.46 4.57 0.28
C LYS A 57 12.80 5.54 1.27
N ALA A 58 12.39 6.73 0.82
CA ALA A 58 11.75 7.72 1.67
C ALA A 58 10.35 7.23 2.08
N LYS A 59 9.55 6.81 1.10
CA LYS A 59 8.22 6.23 1.33
C LYS A 59 8.29 4.96 2.17
N ARG A 60 9.26 4.07 1.90
CA ARG A 60 9.48 2.86 2.71
C ARG A 60 9.78 3.21 4.17
N SER A 61 10.65 4.20 4.40
CA SER A 61 11.02 4.63 5.76
C SER A 61 9.83 5.23 6.51
N GLU A 62 9.06 6.09 5.85
CA GLU A 62 7.88 6.73 6.42
C GLU A 62 6.76 5.72 6.70
N ALA A 63 6.44 4.87 5.73
CA ALA A 63 5.45 3.83 5.90
C ALA A 63 5.86 2.78 6.95
N LYS A 64 7.17 2.52 7.14
CA LYS A 64 7.65 1.71 8.25
C LYS A 64 7.32 2.35 9.61
N LYS A 65 7.56 3.66 9.77
CA LYS A 65 7.20 4.38 11.02
C LYS A 65 5.71 4.30 11.30
N LEU A 66 4.87 4.52 10.28
CA LEU A 66 3.42 4.42 10.39
C LEU A 66 2.96 2.99 10.71
N THR A 67 3.64 1.96 10.17
CA THR A 67 3.38 0.56 10.49
C THR A 67 3.72 0.24 11.95
N ASP A 68 4.82 0.79 12.47
CA ASP A 68 5.22 0.63 13.87
C ASP A 68 4.23 1.38 14.81
N GLU A 69 3.72 2.55 14.42
CA GLU A 69 2.63 3.24 15.11
C GLU A 69 1.33 2.43 15.12
N CYS A 70 0.96 1.82 13.98
CA CYS A 70 -0.20 0.93 13.88
C CYS A 70 -0.09 -0.24 14.88
N GLU A 71 1.08 -0.87 14.98
CA GLU A 71 1.33 -1.95 15.95
C GLU A 71 1.24 -1.46 17.39
N LYS A 72 1.76 -0.27 17.68
CA LYS A 72 1.67 0.33 19.01
C LYS A 72 0.21 0.56 19.42
N LEU A 73 -0.58 1.19 18.56
CA LEU A 73 -2.01 1.43 18.80
C LEU A 73 -2.79 0.12 18.95
N HIS A 74 -2.42 -0.93 18.21
CA HIS A 74 -3.00 -2.26 18.39
C HIS A 74 -2.73 -2.80 19.81
N LYS A 75 -1.48 -2.70 20.30
CA LYS A 75 -1.10 -3.12 21.65
C LYS A 75 -1.80 -2.30 22.74
N GLU A 76 -2.10 -1.03 22.45
CA GLU A 76 -2.87 -0.14 23.34
C GLU A 76 -4.39 -0.41 23.32
N GLY A 77 -4.87 -1.37 22.50
CA GLY A 77 -6.30 -1.68 22.36
C GLY A 77 -7.07 -0.68 21.48
N LYS A 78 -6.37 0.28 20.88
CA LYS A 78 -6.94 1.33 20.02
C LYS A 78 -7.10 0.84 18.58
N HIS A 79 -7.96 -0.15 18.39
CA HIS A 79 -8.09 -0.85 17.11
C HIS A 79 -8.50 0.05 15.94
N ALA A 80 -9.39 1.02 16.16
CA ALA A 80 -9.79 1.96 15.11
C ALA A 80 -8.63 2.87 14.67
N GLU A 81 -7.88 3.42 15.64
CA GLU A 81 -6.70 4.26 15.35
C GLU A 81 -5.57 3.43 14.70
N SER A 82 -5.39 2.18 15.13
CA SER A 82 -4.43 1.24 14.54
C SER A 82 -4.73 0.99 13.06
N VAL A 83 -5.97 0.66 12.72
CA VAL A 83 -6.38 0.42 11.32
C VAL A 83 -6.12 1.66 10.47
N ALA A 84 -6.53 2.85 10.92
CA ALA A 84 -6.31 4.09 10.19
C ALA A 84 -4.81 4.33 9.90
N LYS A 85 -3.94 4.11 10.90
CA LYS A 85 -2.49 4.25 10.73
C LYS A 85 -1.89 3.21 9.78
N CYS A 86 -2.42 1.98 9.80
CA CYS A 86 -2.04 0.96 8.83
C CYS A 86 -2.44 1.35 7.38
N GLU A 87 -3.62 1.96 7.20
CA GLU A 87 -4.06 2.47 5.89
C GLU A 87 -3.23 3.67 5.41
N GLU A 88 -2.82 4.57 6.32
CA GLU A 88 -1.88 5.65 6.02
C GLU A 88 -0.53 5.10 5.56
N ALA A 89 0.02 4.10 6.28
CA ALA A 89 1.26 3.43 5.90
C ALA A 89 1.18 2.82 4.49
N ALA A 90 0.06 2.16 4.18
CA ALA A 90 -0.18 1.57 2.88
C ALA A 90 -0.25 2.64 1.78
N THR A 91 -0.92 3.76 2.05
CA THR A 91 -1.05 4.87 1.10
C THR A 91 0.30 5.50 0.78
N VAL A 92 1.12 5.78 1.79
CA VAL A 92 2.47 6.34 1.62
C VAL A 92 3.36 5.38 0.82
N ALA A 93 3.28 4.09 1.13
CA ALA A 93 4.06 3.06 0.45
C ALA A 93 3.53 2.66 -0.94
N GLY A 94 2.28 3.00 -1.27
CA GLY A 94 1.58 2.49 -2.45
C GLY A 94 1.26 1.00 -2.37
N ILE A 95 1.09 0.46 -1.16
CA ILE A 95 0.75 -0.94 -0.89
C ILE A 95 -0.79 -1.08 -0.86
N LYS A 96 -1.31 -2.16 -1.43
CA LYS A 96 -2.74 -2.48 -1.35
C LYS A 96 -2.96 -3.43 -0.18
N LEU A 97 -3.82 -3.05 0.76
CA LEU A 97 -4.19 -3.89 1.89
C LEU A 97 -5.42 -4.73 1.55
N ASP A 98 -5.43 -5.98 1.99
CA ASP A 98 -6.61 -6.85 1.90
C ASP A 98 -7.35 -6.80 3.23
N MET A 99 -8.19 -5.77 3.36
CA MET A 99 -9.18 -5.71 4.43
C MET A 99 -10.30 -6.68 4.07
N LYS A 100 -10.14 -7.96 4.41
CA LYS A 100 -11.26 -8.91 4.36
C LYS A 100 -12.35 -8.39 5.31
N LYS A 101 -13.37 -7.79 4.70
CA LYS A 101 -14.65 -7.44 5.31
C LYS A 101 -15.40 -8.68 5.74
#